data_AF-A0A0V0QTU6-F1
#
_entry.id   AF-A0A0V0QTU6-F1
#
_cell.length_a   1.000
_cell.length_b   1.000
_cell.length_c   1.000
_cell.angle_alpha   90.00
_cell.angle_beta   90.00
_cell.angle_gamma   90.00
#
_symmetry.space_group_name_H-M   'P 1'
#
loop_
_entity.id
_entity.type
_entity.pdbx_description
1 polymer ?
#
loop_
_entity_poly.entity_id
_entity_poly.type
_entity_poly.pdbx_seq_one_letter_code
_entity_poly.pdbx_strand_id
1 'polypeptide(L)'
;MKLNIFILLLVSIIISFINCAPKQEKSFEGFFKQRQKECKLNQCKHLQEGFNEQCINSCISERCHDDTYKNTEMEVGETFKNQEKEFKNCVKKKHKDCKQLGTLDKCAWHRATKQ
;
A
#
# COMPACT_ATOMS: atom_id res chain seq x y z
N MET A 1 -46.97 -34.91 5.95
CA MET A 1 -45.86 -34.55 6.87
C MET A 1 -44.48 -34.51 6.23
N LYS A 2 -44.16 -35.36 5.23
CA LYS A 2 -42.82 -35.39 4.59
C LYS A 2 -42.44 -34.12 3.81
N LEU A 3 -43.43 -33.41 3.23
CA LEU A 3 -43.20 -32.19 2.45
C LEU A 3 -42.72 -31.00 3.31
N ASN A 4 -43.24 -30.85 4.53
CA ASN A 4 -42.85 -29.75 5.43
C ASN A 4 -41.42 -29.92 5.97
N ILE A 5 -40.95 -31.15 6.14
CA ILE A 5 -39.57 -31.43 6.57
C ILE A 5 -38.59 -31.03 5.48
N PHE A 6 -38.93 -31.26 4.21
CA PHE A 6 -38.07 -30.88 3.07
C PHE A 6 -37.93 -29.36 2.92
N ILE A 7 -39.01 -28.61 3.18
CA ILE A 7 -39.00 -27.14 3.13
C ILE A 7 -38.10 -26.57 4.22
N LEU A 8 -38.12 -27.13 5.44
CA LEU A 8 -37.28 -26.67 6.55
C LEU A 8 -35.77 -26.90 6.30
N LEU A 9 -35.41 -27.98 5.60
CA LEU A 9 -34.01 -28.25 5.23
C LEU A 9 -33.50 -27.31 4.13
N LEU A 10 -34.35 -26.94 3.17
CA LEU A 10 -33.96 -26.00 2.12
C LEU A 10 -33.75 -24.58 2.66
N VAL A 11 -34.56 -24.15 3.65
CA VAL A 11 -34.41 -22.82 4.27
C VAL A 11 -33.11 -22.70 5.07
N SER A 12 -32.67 -23.75 5.78
CA SER A 12 -31.43 -23.68 6.58
C SER A 12 -30.17 -23.56 5.72
N ILE A 13 -30.18 -24.19 4.53
CA ILE A 13 -29.07 -24.12 3.57
C ILE A 13 -28.94 -22.69 3.03
N ILE A 14 -30.05 -22.03 2.72
CA ILE A 14 -30.05 -20.67 2.14
C ILE A 14 -29.49 -19.64 3.14
N ILE A 15 -29.79 -19.77 4.45
CA ILE A 15 -29.33 -18.83 5.48
C ILE A 15 -27.80 -18.83 5.63
N SER A 16 -27.13 -19.95 5.31
CA SER A 16 -25.67 -20.08 5.45
C SER A 16 -24.88 -19.27 4.39
N PHE A 17 -25.49 -18.95 3.25
CA PHE A 17 -24.82 -18.21 2.17
C PHE A 17 -24.85 -16.67 2.32
N ILE A 18 -25.64 -16.13 3.26
CA ILE A 18 -25.91 -14.68 3.35
C ILE A 18 -24.82 -13.93 4.15
N ASN A 19 -24.02 -14.62 4.97
CA ASN A 19 -23.07 -13.98 5.90
C ASN A 19 -21.64 -13.79 5.38
N CYS A 20 -21.44 -13.68 4.06
CA CYS A 20 -20.13 -13.37 3.51
C CYS A 20 -19.94 -11.83 3.38
N ALA A 21 -19.77 -11.14 4.51
CA ALA A 21 -19.42 -9.71 4.50
C ALA A 21 -17.98 -9.55 3.97
N PRO A 22 -17.74 -8.73 2.91
CA PRO A 22 -16.39 -8.51 2.42
C PRO A 22 -15.57 -7.80 3.48
N LYS A 23 -14.45 -8.40 3.92
CA LYS A 23 -13.45 -7.72 4.74
C LYS A 23 -13.03 -6.45 4.00
N GLN A 24 -13.34 -5.29 4.56
CA GLN A 24 -13.01 -4.00 3.97
C GLN A 24 -11.49 -3.86 3.94
N GLU A 25 -10.90 -4.14 2.79
CA GLU A 25 -9.48 -4.09 2.59
C GLU A 25 -9.01 -2.63 2.57
N LYS A 26 -8.06 -2.27 3.42
CA LYS A 26 -7.44 -0.95 3.37
C LYS A 26 -6.75 -0.78 2.02
N SER A 27 -7.23 0.18 1.22
CA SER A 27 -6.68 0.41 -0.10
C SER A 27 -5.23 0.91 -0.02
N PHE A 28 -4.43 0.53 -1.02
CA PHE A 28 -3.06 1.03 -1.18
C PHE A 28 -2.99 2.57 -1.10
N GLU A 29 -3.97 3.26 -1.67
CA GLU A 29 -4.04 4.74 -1.64
C GLU A 29 -4.15 5.28 -0.23
N GLY A 30 -4.93 4.63 0.63
CA GLY A 30 -5.06 5.01 2.05
C GLY A 30 -3.73 4.85 2.79
N PHE A 31 -3.08 3.70 2.61
CA PHE A 31 -1.74 3.43 3.15
C PHE A 31 -0.71 4.46 2.67
N PHE A 32 -0.65 4.71 1.36
CA PHE A 32 0.34 5.58 0.75
C PHE A 32 0.18 7.03 1.22
N LYS A 33 -1.06 7.54 1.26
CA LYS A 33 -1.36 8.88 1.78
C LYS A 33 -1.02 9.01 3.27
N GLN A 34 -1.33 7.99 4.06
CA GLN A 34 -0.97 7.99 5.48
C GLN A 34 0.55 8.07 5.65
N ARG A 35 1.31 7.26 4.90
CA ARG A 35 2.78 7.28 4.94
C ARG A 35 3.38 8.60 4.50
N GLN A 36 2.88 9.20 3.42
CA GLN A 36 3.31 10.53 2.99
C GLN A 36 3.17 11.56 4.13
N LYS A 37 2.03 11.56 4.83
CA LYS A 37 1.80 12.45 5.98
C LYS A 37 2.77 12.18 7.11
N GLU A 38 2.98 10.92 7.49
CA GLU A 38 3.93 10.53 8.53
C GLU A 38 5.36 10.99 8.20
N CYS A 39 5.81 10.80 6.97
CA CYS A 39 7.12 11.25 6.50
C CYS A 39 7.24 12.78 6.50
N LYS A 40 6.23 13.49 5.99
CA LYS A 40 6.18 14.96 5.94
C LYS A 40 6.25 15.55 7.35
N LEU A 41 5.51 15.00 8.31
CA LEU A 41 5.39 15.55 9.67
C LEU A 41 6.59 15.21 10.58
N ASN A 42 7.25 14.07 10.35
CA ASN A 42 8.30 13.59 11.26
C ASN A 42 9.71 13.79 10.67
N GLN A 43 10.00 13.12 9.56
CA GLN A 43 11.36 13.04 9.02
C GLN A 43 11.69 14.27 8.17
N CYS A 44 10.76 14.68 7.30
CA CYS A 44 10.98 15.73 6.30
C CYS A 44 10.45 17.10 6.73
N LYS A 45 10.10 17.29 8.01
CA LYS A 45 9.50 18.52 8.53
C LYS A 45 10.38 19.76 8.42
N HIS A 46 11.69 19.55 8.29
CA HIS A 46 12.69 20.61 8.21
C HIS A 46 12.86 21.16 6.78
N LEU A 47 12.23 20.52 5.79
CA LEU A 47 12.28 20.91 4.39
C LEU A 47 10.99 21.62 3.97
N GLN A 48 11.12 22.68 3.19
CA GLN A 48 9.98 23.43 2.65
C GLN A 48 9.16 22.57 1.68
N GLU A 49 7.85 22.85 1.61
CA GLU A 49 6.95 22.21 0.67
C GLU A 49 7.42 22.46 -0.78
N GLY A 50 7.44 21.40 -1.59
CA GLY A 50 8.00 21.41 -2.94
C GLY A 50 9.47 20.95 -3.01
N PHE A 51 10.24 21.10 -1.93
CA PHE A 51 11.62 20.59 -1.83
C PHE A 51 11.73 19.30 -1.00
N ASN A 52 10.67 18.95 -0.28
CA ASN A 52 10.63 17.77 0.58
C ASN A 52 10.20 16.49 -0.13
N GLU A 53 9.86 16.53 -1.42
CA GLU A 53 9.32 15.38 -2.17
C GLU A 53 10.29 14.20 -2.21
N GLN A 54 11.57 14.45 -2.49
CA GLN A 54 12.61 13.42 -2.51
C GLN A 54 12.81 12.79 -1.13
N CYS A 55 12.82 13.60 -0.07
CA CYS A 55 12.87 13.12 1.31
C CYS A 55 11.65 12.25 1.64
N ILE A 56 10.45 12.68 1.25
CA ILE A 56 9.21 11.92 1.50
C ILE A 56 9.25 10.57 0.78
N ASN A 57 9.69 10.53 -0.47
CA ASN A 57 9.77 9.29 -1.23
C ASN A 57 10.81 8.32 -0.65
N SER A 58 12.00 8.83 -0.28
CA SER A 58 13.01 8.05 0.42
C SER A 58 12.51 7.50 1.77
N CYS A 59 11.80 8.33 2.55
CA CYS A 59 11.18 7.91 3.81
C CYS A 59 10.12 6.82 3.64
N ILE A 60 9.30 6.88 2.57
CA ILE A 60 8.25 5.89 2.31
C ILE A 60 8.86 4.53 1.96
N SER A 61 9.90 4.53 1.13
CA SER A 61 10.60 3.31 0.72
C SER A 61 11.94 3.68 0.09
N GLU A 62 13.00 3.60 0.89
CA GLU A 62 14.38 3.86 0.45
C GLU A 62 14.75 2.99 -0.75
N ARG A 63 14.37 1.70 -0.75
CA ARG A 63 14.64 0.80 -1.88
C ARG A 63 13.96 1.23 -3.17
N CYS A 64 12.67 1.57 -3.12
CA CYS A 64 11.96 2.03 -4.31
C CYS A 64 12.45 3.42 -4.75
N HIS A 65 12.90 4.24 -3.81
CA HIS A 65 13.51 5.53 -4.10
C HIS A 65 14.83 5.34 -4.85
N ASP A 66 15.74 4.52 -4.31
CA ASP A 66 16.99 4.15 -4.97
C ASP A 66 16.74 3.56 -6.37
N ASP A 67 15.83 2.60 -6.49
CA ASP A 67 15.52 1.96 -7.78
C ASP A 67 15.00 2.97 -8.82
N THR A 68 14.27 4.01 -8.39
CA THR A 68 13.61 4.98 -9.30
C THR A 68 14.47 6.22 -9.59
N TYR A 69 15.22 6.70 -8.60
CA TYR A 69 15.89 8.01 -8.66
C TYR A 69 17.41 7.91 -8.74
N LYS A 70 18.03 6.77 -8.37
CA LYS A 70 19.50 6.64 -8.32
C LYS A 70 20.15 6.39 -9.67
N ASN A 71 19.43 5.77 -10.60
CA ASN A 71 19.94 5.40 -11.93
C ASN A 71 19.39 6.30 -13.05
N THR A 72 18.55 7.28 -12.71
CA THR A 72 17.86 8.09 -13.71
C THR A 72 18.61 9.40 -13.89
N GLU A 73 19.55 9.41 -14.83
CA GLU A 73 20.04 10.66 -15.41
C GLU A 73 18.85 11.33 -16.08
N MET A 74 18.31 12.38 -15.46
CA MET A 74 17.15 13.08 -16.01
C MET A 74 17.56 13.69 -17.35
N GLU A 75 17.03 13.17 -18.44
CA GLU A 75 17.24 13.79 -19.74
C GLU A 75 16.56 15.17 -19.76
N VAL A 76 17.19 16.12 -20.46
CA VAL A 76 16.72 17.51 -20.54
C VAL A 76 15.33 17.54 -21.18
N GLY A 77 14.29 17.66 -20.36
CA GLY A 77 12.89 17.71 -20.80
C GLY A 77 11.97 16.66 -20.17
N GLU A 78 12.51 15.67 -19.46
CA GLU A 78 11.68 14.71 -18.72
C GLU A 78 11.04 15.35 -17.49
N THR A 79 9.73 15.13 -17.33
CA THR A 79 8.99 15.63 -16.18
C THR A 79 9.03 14.60 -15.06
N PHE A 80 9.30 15.03 -13.83
CA PHE A 80 9.27 14.24 -12.58
C PHE A 80 8.03 13.34 -12.39
N LYS A 81 6.96 13.57 -13.15
CA LYS A 81 5.73 12.76 -13.16
C LYS A 81 5.96 11.29 -13.53
N ASN A 82 6.88 10.99 -14.44
CA ASN A 82 7.15 9.60 -14.84
C ASN A 82 7.81 8.82 -13.71
N GLN A 83 8.84 9.41 -13.11
CA GLN A 83 9.51 8.85 -11.93
C GLN A 83 8.56 8.71 -10.74
N GLU A 84 7.69 9.70 -10.49
CA GLU A 84 6.71 9.58 -9.41
C GLU A 84 5.75 8.40 -9.62
N LYS A 85 5.33 8.16 -10.87
CA LYS A 85 4.50 7.01 -11.24
C LYS A 85 5.25 5.69 -11.05
N GLU A 86 6.52 5.63 -11.45
CA GLU A 86 7.39 4.45 -11.27
C GLU A 86 7.61 4.13 -9.80
N PHE A 87 7.93 5.14 -9.00
CA PHE A 87 8.05 5.02 -7.55
C PHE A 87 6.77 4.46 -6.93
N LYS A 88 5.62 5.05 -7.24
CA LYS A 88 4.31 4.56 -6.76
C LYS A 88 4.04 3.12 -7.18
N ASN A 89 4.39 2.75 -8.41
CA ASN A 89 4.23 1.38 -8.90
C ASN A 89 5.13 0.40 -8.15
N CYS A 90 6.39 0.77 -7.87
CA CYS A 90 7.28 -0.01 -7.04
C CYS A 90 6.65 -0.24 -5.66
N VAL A 91 6.28 0.84 -4.95
CA VAL A 91 5.70 0.75 -3.61
C VAL A 91 4.39 -0.07 -3.61
N LYS A 92 3.56 0.06 -4.66
CA LYS A 92 2.32 -0.71 -4.82
C LYS A 92 2.57 -2.20 -5.00
N LYS A 93 3.53 -2.59 -5.84
CA LYS A 93 3.93 -4.00 -6.03
C LYS A 93 4.37 -4.60 -4.70
N LYS A 94 5.27 -3.88 -4.05
CA LYS A 94 5.83 -4.20 -2.74
C LYS A 94 4.77 -4.32 -1.63
N HIS A 95 3.77 -3.45 -1.62
CA HIS A 95 2.62 -3.54 -0.72
C HIS A 95 1.74 -4.78 -1.00
N LYS A 96 1.55 -5.15 -2.27
CA LYS A 96 0.83 -6.37 -2.65
C LYS A 96 1.58 -7.64 -2.24
N ASP A 97 2.88 -7.70 -2.49
CA ASP A 97 3.75 -8.82 -2.12
C ASP A 97 3.72 -9.04 -0.60
N CYS A 98 3.77 -7.95 0.16
CA CYS A 98 3.63 -7.95 1.62
C CYS A 98 2.30 -8.58 2.08
N LYS A 99 1.19 -8.20 1.44
CA LYS A 99 -0.14 -8.70 1.81
C LYS A 99 -0.27 -10.21 1.59
N GLN A 100 0.38 -10.75 0.57
CA GLN A 100 0.33 -12.19 0.24
C GLN A 100 1.10 -13.06 1.23
N LEU A 101 2.11 -12.51 1.92
CA LEU A 101 2.97 -13.26 2.85
C LEU A 101 2.35 -13.47 4.24
N GLY A 102 1.14 -12.96 4.50
CA GLY A 102 0.34 -13.26 5.70
C GLY A 102 0.93 -12.81 7.04
N THR A 103 2.13 -12.22 7.06
CA THR A 103 2.84 -11.77 8.26
C THR A 103 3.26 -10.32 8.05
N LEU A 104 2.54 -9.40 8.69
CA LEU A 104 2.84 -7.95 8.70
C LEU A 104 4.29 -7.69 9.17
N ASP A 105 4.81 -8.57 10.03
CA ASP A 105 6.16 -8.49 10.62
C ASP A 105 7.29 -8.72 9.60
N LYS A 106 7.01 -9.42 8.49
CA LYS A 106 8.00 -9.68 7.41
C LYS A 106 7.97 -8.62 6.31
N CYS A 107 6.99 -7.72 6.34
CA CYS A 107 6.93 -6.57 5.46
C CYS A 107 7.86 -5.46 5.94
N ALA A 108 9.13 -5.81 6.14
CA ALA A 108 10.17 -4.92 6.59
C ALA A 108 10.55 -3.90 5.49
N TRP A 109 9.60 -3.02 5.15
CA TRP A 109 9.85 -1.67 4.60
C TRP A 109 10.53 -0.77 5.63
N HIS A 110 10.79 -1.30 6.83
CA HIS A 110 11.05 -0.56 8.05
C HIS A 110 12.50 -0.50 8.51
N ARG A 111 13.47 -1.03 7.78
CA ARG A 111 14.86 -0.70 8.10
C ARG A 111 15.23 0.65 7.48
N ALA A 112 14.54 1.70 7.92
CA ALA A 112 15.22 2.94 8.21
C ALA A 112 16.34 2.55 9.19
N THR A 113 17.56 2.50 8.69
CA THR A 113 18.74 2.34 9.53
C THR A 113 18.72 3.47 10.54
N LYS A 114 18.38 3.15 11.80
CA LYS A 114 18.86 3.93 12.93
C LYS A 114 20.39 3.87 12.86
N GLN A 115 21.01 4.93 12.37
CA GLN A 115 22.38 5.27 12.76
C GLN A 115 22.29 6.13 14.00
#